data_AF-A0A918D4U3-F1
#
_entry.id   AF-A0A918D4U3-F1
#
_cell.length_a   1.000
_cell.length_b   1.000
_cell.length_c   1.000
_cell.angle_alpha   90.00
_cell.angle_beta   90.00
_cell.angle_gamma   90.00
#
_symmetry.space_group_name_H-M   'P 1'
#
loop_
_entity.id
_entity.type
_entity.pdbx_description
1 polymer ?
#
loop_
_entity_poly.entity_id
_entity_poly.type
_entity_poly.pdbx_seq_one_letter_code
_entity_poly.pdbx_strand_id
1 'polypeptide(L)'
;MRWTREDGRALDPWVRTHRRLGARTLAAAPESQTMTGTIAEWERWTGMVFPETGGYVIPEGLSLLRIDHSADQGTYVEPNIWMQHI
;
A
#
# COMPACT_ATOMS: atom_id res chain seq x y z
N MET A 1 7.29 20.93 -2.10
CA MET A 1 8.22 19.88 -1.59
C MET A 1 8.33 18.80 -2.65
N ARG A 2 9.53 18.48 -3.14
CA ARG A 2 9.77 17.32 -4.01
C ARG A 2 10.43 16.24 -3.13
N TRP A 3 9.92 15.01 -3.18
CA TRP A 3 10.47 13.85 -2.48
C TRP A 3 11.76 13.37 -3.18
N THR A 4 12.77 14.22 -3.14
CA THR A 4 14.05 14.09 -3.83
C THR A 4 15.19 14.30 -2.86
N ARG A 5 16.27 13.55 -3.04
CA ARG A 5 17.54 13.72 -2.32
C ARG A 5 18.26 14.97 -2.82
N GLU A 6 19.33 15.36 -2.12
CA GLU A 6 20.20 16.48 -2.51
C GLU A 6 20.84 16.29 -3.89
N ASP A 7 21.08 15.05 -4.32
CA ASP A 7 21.59 14.70 -5.65
C ASP A 7 20.53 14.77 -6.77
N GLY A 8 19.31 15.21 -6.46
CA GLY A 8 18.18 15.32 -7.39
C GLY A 8 17.47 14.00 -7.71
N ARG A 9 17.93 12.86 -7.16
CA ARG A 9 17.29 11.55 -7.39
C ARG A 9 16.11 11.34 -6.45
N ALA A 10 15.21 10.41 -6.82
CA ALA A 10 14.06 10.07 -5.99
C ALA A 10 14.51 9.57 -4.60
N LEU A 11 13.78 9.98 -3.54
CA LEU A 11 14.07 9.55 -2.17
C LEU A 11 13.91 8.03 -2.01
N ASP A 12 12.79 7.52 -2.52
CA ASP A 12 12.45 6.09 -2.50
C ASP A 12 13.46 5.26 -3.33
N PRO A 13 14.06 4.19 -2.75
CA PRO A 13 15.01 3.33 -3.45
C PRO A 13 14.46 2.59 -4.67
N TRP A 14 13.22 2.14 -4.64
CA TRP A 14 12.58 1.41 -5.74
C TRP A 14 12.34 2.35 -6.94
N VAL A 15 11.75 3.52 -6.68
CA VAL A 15 11.55 4.57 -7.69
C VAL A 15 12.89 5.02 -8.28
N ARG A 16 13.90 5.21 -7.44
CA ARG A 16 15.24 5.61 -7.89
C ARG A 16 15.88 4.55 -8.78
N THR A 17 15.69 3.27 -8.46
CA THR A 17 16.19 2.16 -9.28
C THR A 17 15.53 2.17 -10.66
N HIS A 18 14.20 2.24 -10.72
CA HIS A 18 13.49 2.25 -11.99
C HIS A 18 13.80 3.49 -12.83
N ARG A 19 13.88 4.68 -12.21
CA ARG A 19 14.32 5.89 -12.92
C ARG A 19 15.75 5.78 -13.47
N ARG A 20 16.67 5.15 -12.73
CA ARG A 20 18.04 4.91 -13.20
C ARG A 20 18.07 4.00 -14.43
N LEU A 21 17.11 3.08 -14.54
CA LEU A 21 16.94 2.20 -15.69
C LEU A 21 16.12 2.83 -16.84
N GLY A 22 15.83 4.12 -16.78
CA GLY A 22 15.13 4.85 -17.84
C GLY A 22 13.61 4.92 -17.68
N ALA A 23 13.05 4.40 -16.58
CA ALA A 23 11.61 4.44 -16.38
C ALA A 23 11.11 5.86 -16.10
N ARG A 24 9.94 6.19 -16.67
CA ARG A 24 9.20 7.42 -16.37
C ARG A 24 8.06 7.15 -15.39
N THR A 25 7.88 8.02 -14.40
CA THR A 25 6.68 8.01 -13.55
C THR A 25 5.51 8.56 -14.36
N LEU A 26 4.38 7.85 -14.41
CA LEU A 26 3.19 8.25 -15.14
C LEU A 26 2.20 9.02 -14.25
N ALA A 27 1.79 8.38 -13.15
CA ALA A 27 0.77 8.90 -12.25
C ALA A 27 0.84 8.19 -10.89
N ALA A 28 0.20 8.78 -9.88
CA ALA A 28 -0.14 8.04 -8.67
C ALA A 28 -1.23 7.00 -8.99
N ALA A 29 -1.21 5.90 -8.24
CA ALA A 29 -2.22 4.84 -8.29
C ALA A 29 -2.79 4.66 -6.88
N PRO A 30 -3.80 5.46 -6.48
CA PRO A 30 -4.31 5.44 -5.10
C PRO A 30 -4.90 4.09 -4.67
N GLU A 31 -5.43 3.33 -5.63
CA GLU A 31 -6.01 1.99 -5.44
C GLU A 31 -5.32 1.02 -6.39
N SER A 32 -4.05 0.70 -6.11
CA SER A 32 -3.25 -0.15 -7.00
C SER A 32 -3.50 -1.63 -6.78
N GLN A 33 -3.77 -2.04 -5.54
CA GLN A 33 -4.08 -3.41 -5.16
C GLN A 33 -5.14 -3.39 -4.06
N THR A 34 -6.12 -4.28 -4.20
CA THR A 34 -7.17 -4.47 -3.20
C THR A 34 -7.14 -5.92 -2.75
N MET A 35 -6.97 -6.13 -1.46
CA MET A 35 -7.05 -7.43 -0.83
C MET A 35 -8.29 -7.48 0.06
N THR A 36 -9.06 -8.54 -0.07
CA THR A 36 -10.22 -8.83 0.76
C THR A 36 -10.05 -10.20 1.41
N GLY A 37 -10.69 -10.39 2.55
CA GLY A 37 -10.70 -11.64 3.29
C GLY A 37 -11.64 -11.55 4.48
N THR A 38 -11.97 -12.69 5.10
CA THR A 38 -12.76 -12.69 6.34
C THR A 38 -11.94 -12.13 7.50
N ILE A 39 -12.61 -11.79 8.61
CA ILE A 39 -11.90 -11.27 9.79
C ILE A 39 -10.89 -12.32 10.28
N ALA A 40 -11.29 -13.59 10.33
CA ALA A 40 -10.42 -14.69 10.73
C ALA A 40 -9.21 -14.89 9.79
N GLU A 41 -9.33 -14.55 8.50
CA GLU A 41 -8.18 -14.56 7.57
C GLU A 41 -7.20 -13.46 7.90
N TRP A 42 -7.70 -12.25 8.09
CA TRP A 42 -6.88 -11.11 8.47
C TRP A 42 -6.19 -11.32 9.82
N GLU A 43 -6.86 -11.87 10.83
CA GLU A 43 -6.25 -12.19 12.12
C GLU A 43 -5.09 -13.18 11.97
N ARG A 44 -5.25 -14.20 11.12
CA ARG A 44 -4.17 -15.16 10.82
C ARG A 44 -3.01 -14.52 10.05
N TRP A 45 -3.29 -13.68 9.05
CA TRP A 45 -2.26 -13.06 8.23
C TRP A 45 -1.45 -12.01 9.00
N THR A 46 -2.11 -11.26 9.87
CA THR A 46 -1.50 -10.14 10.60
C THR A 46 -1.02 -10.51 11.99
N GLY A 47 -1.52 -11.61 12.57
CA GLY A 47 -1.29 -11.96 13.98
C GLY A 47 -1.97 -11.00 14.96
N MET A 48 -2.92 -10.19 14.49
CA MET A 48 -3.69 -9.24 15.29
C MET A 48 -5.10 -9.76 15.58
N VAL A 49 -5.80 -9.06 16.47
CA VAL A 49 -7.24 -9.23 16.68
C VAL A 49 -7.97 -7.97 16.22
N PHE A 50 -9.16 -8.14 15.66
CA PHE A 50 -9.98 -7.01 15.16
C PHE A 50 -11.34 -6.99 15.84
N PRO A 51 -11.45 -6.44 17.07
CA PRO A 51 -12.64 -6.57 17.89
C PRO A 51 -13.85 -5.75 17.42
N GLU A 52 -13.65 -4.72 16.58
CA GLU A 52 -14.71 -3.80 16.16
C GLU A 52 -14.61 -3.46 14.67
N THR A 53 -15.72 -2.99 14.10
CA THR A 53 -15.73 -2.40 12.74
C THR A 53 -14.94 -1.10 12.77
N GLY A 54 -13.95 -0.94 11.89
CA GLY A 54 -13.02 0.19 12.01
C GLY A 54 -11.86 0.19 11.02
N GLY A 55 -10.95 1.14 11.21
CA GLY A 55 -9.68 1.20 10.49
C GLY A 55 -8.55 0.76 11.41
N TYR A 56 -7.72 -0.17 10.97
CA TYR A 56 -6.59 -0.70 11.73
C TYR A 56 -5.28 -0.48 10.97
N VAL A 57 -4.26 -0.04 11.69
CA VAL A 57 -2.88 -0.09 11.21
C VAL A 57 -2.40 -1.52 11.39
N ILE A 58 -1.99 -2.16 10.30
CA ILE A 58 -1.45 -3.52 10.30
C ILE A 58 0.07 -3.49 10.11
N PRO A 59 0.81 -4.52 10.57
CA PRO A 59 2.25 -4.63 10.32
C PRO A 59 2.57 -4.51 8.83
N GLU A 60 3.60 -3.72 8.50
CA GLU A 60 4.05 -3.46 7.13
C GLU A 60 3.00 -2.86 6.18
N GLY A 61 1.83 -2.47 6.68
CA GLY A 61 0.76 -1.86 5.89
C GLY A 61 1.10 -0.45 5.43
N LEU A 62 0.88 -0.17 4.15
CA LEU A 62 0.99 1.16 3.53
C LEU A 62 -0.26 2.03 3.76
N SER A 63 -1.37 1.40 4.18
CA SER A 63 -2.69 2.00 4.41
C SER A 63 -3.39 1.36 5.62
N LEU A 64 -4.60 1.80 5.92
CA LEU A 64 -5.45 1.14 6.93
C LEU A 64 -6.15 -0.09 6.33
N LEU A 65 -6.20 -1.18 7.09
CA LEU A 65 -7.16 -2.26 6.90
C LEU A 65 -8.53 -1.81 7.41
N ARG A 66 -9.57 -1.89 6.58
CA ARG A 66 -10.95 -1.60 6.94
C ARG A 66 -11.64 -2.90 7.33
N ILE A 67 -12.05 -3.04 8.58
CA ILE A 67 -12.82 -4.18 9.08
C ILE A 67 -14.29 -3.82 9.16
N ASP A 68 -15.15 -4.73 8.71
CA ASP A 68 -16.61 -4.71 8.86
C ASP A 68 -17.11 -6.05 9.42
N HIS A 69 -17.52 -6.04 10.70
CA HIS A 69 -18.08 -7.21 11.38
C HIS A 69 -19.44 -7.64 10.84
N SER A 70 -20.25 -6.70 10.35
CA SER A 70 -21.59 -7.04 9.85
C SER A 70 -21.53 -7.87 8.56
N ALA A 71 -20.45 -7.72 7.81
CA ALA A 71 -20.18 -8.43 6.56
C ALA A 71 -19.14 -9.56 6.71
N ASP A 72 -18.56 -9.76 7.91
CA ASP A 72 -17.37 -10.60 8.13
C ASP A 72 -16.28 -10.38 7.07
N GLN A 73 -15.90 -9.10 6.87
CA GLN A 73 -14.96 -8.73 5.81
C GLN A 73 -13.94 -7.70 6.26
N GLY A 74 -12.68 -7.95 5.95
CA GLY A 74 -11.62 -6.97 5.92
C GLY A 74 -11.25 -6.59 4.49
N THR A 75 -11.10 -5.30 4.23
CA THR A 75 -10.66 -4.74 2.95
C THR A 75 -9.44 -3.86 3.15
N TYR A 76 -8.37 -4.15 2.44
CA TYR A 76 -7.12 -3.39 2.48
C TYR A 76 -6.76 -2.95 1.06
N VAL A 77 -6.53 -1.65 0.90
CA VAL A 77 -6.29 -1.01 -0.40
C VAL A 77 -4.94 -0.31 -0.36
N GLU A 78 -4.03 -0.74 -1.21
CA GLU A 78 -2.67 -0.21 -1.27
C GLU A 78 -2.52 0.88 -2.34
N PRO A 79 -1.92 2.03 -1.98
CA PRO A 79 -1.48 3.00 -2.96
C PRO A 79 -0.17 2.54 -3.61
N ASN A 80 0.05 2.96 -4.86
CA ASN A 80 1.31 2.79 -5.57
C ASN A 80 1.53 3.95 -6.57
N ILE A 81 2.53 3.83 -7.42
CA ILE A 81 2.75 4.71 -8.57
C ILE A 81 2.93 3.88 -9.84
N TRP A 82 2.39 4.40 -10.96
CA TRP A 82 2.64 3.80 -12.26
C TRP A 82 3.98 4.28 -12.82
N MET A 83 4.82 3.33 -13.25
CA MET A 83 6.07 3.60 -13.94
C MET A 83 6.14 2.80 -15.24
N GLN A 84 6.66 3.41 -16.30
CA GLN A 84 6.84 2.76 -17.60
C GLN A 84 8.31 2.71 -17.97
N HIS A 85 8.78 1.52 -18.34
CA HIS A 85 10.02 1.29 -19.09
C HIS A 85 9.69 1.24 -20.59
N ILE A 86 10.65 1.63 -21.42
CA ILE A 86 10.55 1.58 -22.90
C ILE A 86 11.42 0.44 -23.40
#